data_AF-A0A9W9UWG7-F1
#
_entry.id   AF-A0A9W9UWG7-F1
#
_cell.length_a   1.000
_cell.length_b   1.000
_cell.length_c   1.000
_cell.angle_alpha   90.00
_cell.angle_beta   90.00
_cell.angle_gamma   90.00
#
_symmetry.space_group_name_H-M   'P 1'
#
loop_
_entity.id
_entity.type
_entity.pdbx_description
1 polymer ?
#
loop_
_entity_poly.entity_id
_entity_poly.type
_entity_poly.pdbx_seq_one_letter_code
_entity_poly.pdbx_strand_id
1 'polypeptide(L)'
;MTHRRFMFHGTGAWARLMVTVATQRYSVRQVATAVMGLVDTEDDWDGPAYCLAHFYPIEFMEGSQLINELTAWNGQEAFDLLSLPMPKEGEEESNKQQRGRGIVESCLSRSFGFKLAHGLILRVNKVTFGSLWQDNPGSDIVPGTYANWLRHGIANWNQNNVPGRVTLPLLPPTKVGRLLA
;
A
#
# COMPACT_ATOMS: atom_id res chain seq x y z
N MET A 1 -19.18 -24.99 -9.12
CA MET A 1 -19.12 -23.50 -9.06
C MET A 1 -17.67 -23.10 -8.92
N THR A 2 -17.13 -22.50 -9.97
CA THR A 2 -15.70 -22.34 -10.21
C THR A 2 -15.18 -21.10 -9.49
N HIS A 3 -14.26 -21.28 -8.53
CA HIS A 3 -13.51 -20.18 -7.92
C HIS A 3 -12.69 -19.45 -9.00
N ARG A 4 -13.11 -18.23 -9.37
CA ARG A 4 -12.21 -17.31 -10.08
C ARG A 4 -11.22 -16.74 -9.08
N ARG A 5 -10.09 -17.43 -8.88
CA ARG A 5 -8.84 -16.78 -8.49
C ARG A 5 -8.56 -15.73 -9.56
N PHE A 6 -8.58 -14.45 -9.20
CA PHE A 6 -7.89 -13.44 -9.99
C PHE A 6 -6.39 -13.73 -9.85
N MET A 7 -5.87 -14.65 -10.67
CA MET A 7 -4.45 -14.70 -10.96
C MET A 7 -4.14 -13.47 -11.80
N PHE A 8 -3.45 -12.50 -11.19
CA PHE A 8 -2.92 -11.34 -11.88
C PHE A 8 -1.77 -11.77 -12.80
N HIS A 9 -2.09 -12.32 -13.96
CA HIS A 9 -1.17 -12.38 -15.10
C HIS A 9 -1.30 -11.07 -15.90
N GLY A 10 -0.88 -9.97 -15.26
CA GLY A 10 -0.82 -8.65 -15.89
C GLY A 10 0.58 -8.42 -16.45
N THR A 11 0.69 -8.39 -17.77
CA THR A 11 1.87 -7.97 -18.53
C THR A 11 2.45 -6.65 -18.00
N GLY A 12 3.76 -6.46 -18.17
CA GLY A 12 4.63 -5.55 -17.40
C GLY A 12 4.30 -4.05 -17.30
N ALA A 13 3.13 -3.57 -17.75
CA ALA A 13 2.66 -2.21 -17.50
C ALA A 13 2.14 -2.01 -16.06
N TRP A 14 1.45 -3.01 -15.50
CA TRP A 14 0.84 -2.91 -14.16
C TRP A 14 1.84 -3.11 -13.01
N ALA A 15 2.78 -4.03 -13.16
CA ALA A 15 3.91 -4.17 -12.23
C ALA A 15 4.77 -2.88 -12.21
N ARG A 16 5.00 -2.26 -13.37
CA ARG A 16 5.69 -0.96 -13.48
C ARG A 16 4.89 0.17 -12.80
N LEU A 17 3.56 0.15 -12.86
CA LEU A 17 2.70 1.12 -12.17
C LEU A 17 2.71 0.91 -10.65
N MET A 18 2.70 -0.32 -10.15
CA MET A 18 2.76 -0.62 -8.72
C MET A 18 4.11 -0.23 -8.10
N VAL A 19 5.23 -0.57 -8.77
CA VAL A 19 6.58 -0.10 -8.40
C VAL A 19 6.68 1.43 -8.42
N THR A 20 5.82 2.11 -9.19
CA THR A 20 5.80 3.58 -9.31
C THR A 20 5.19 4.30 -8.09
N VAL A 21 4.33 3.64 -7.30
CA VAL A 21 3.40 4.31 -6.36
C VAL A 21 3.88 4.28 -4.88
N ALA A 22 4.94 3.54 -4.57
CA ALA A 22 5.16 3.01 -3.21
C ALA A 22 5.76 3.93 -2.12
N THR A 23 6.27 5.13 -2.39
CA THR A 23 6.83 5.99 -1.33
C THR A 23 6.50 7.47 -1.55
N GLN A 24 5.96 8.13 -0.51
CA GLN A 24 5.52 9.55 -0.54
C GLN A 24 6.66 10.59 -0.65
N ARG A 25 7.91 10.19 -0.88
CA ARG A 25 8.98 11.09 -1.32
C ARG A 25 9.46 10.65 -2.69
N TYR A 26 9.03 11.37 -3.74
CA TYR A 26 9.43 11.14 -5.14
C TYR A 26 10.96 11.08 -5.32
N SER A 27 11.73 11.80 -4.49
CA SER A 27 13.20 11.79 -4.51
C SER A 27 13.80 10.45 -4.10
N VAL A 28 13.30 9.78 -3.06
CA VAL A 28 13.85 8.49 -2.58
C VAL A 28 13.66 7.40 -3.64
N ARG A 29 12.52 7.40 -4.35
CA ARG A 29 12.27 6.46 -5.45
C ARG A 29 13.20 6.68 -6.63
N GLN A 30 13.32 7.92 -7.10
CA GLN A 30 14.14 8.26 -8.27
C GLN A 30 15.61 7.97 -8.00
N VAL A 31 16.10 8.35 -6.81
CA VAL A 31 17.45 8.04 -6.36
C VAL A 31 17.64 6.53 -6.21
N ALA A 32 16.74 5.83 -5.53
CA ALA A 32 16.86 4.37 -5.36
C ALA A 32 16.83 3.61 -6.69
N THR A 33 16.03 4.06 -7.67
CA THR A 33 15.99 3.43 -9.01
C THR A 33 17.29 3.69 -9.79
N ALA A 34 17.83 4.91 -9.71
CA ALA A 34 19.09 5.25 -10.36
C ALA A 34 20.28 4.48 -9.73
N VAL A 35 20.31 4.38 -8.41
CA VAL A 35 21.31 3.64 -7.63
C VAL A 35 21.19 2.14 -7.90
N MET A 36 19.99 1.56 -7.80
CA MET A 36 19.74 0.12 -8.01
C MET A 36 20.00 -0.34 -9.44
N GLY A 37 19.80 0.53 -10.43
CA GLY A 37 19.83 0.17 -11.85
C GLY A 37 21.19 0.34 -12.53
N LEU A 38 22.25 0.67 -11.80
CA LEU A 38 23.52 1.12 -12.39
C LEU A 38 24.70 0.27 -11.92
N VAL A 39 25.55 -0.10 -12.86
CA VAL A 39 26.87 -0.69 -12.61
C VAL A 39 27.94 0.20 -13.24
N ASP A 40 28.92 0.62 -12.46
CA ASP A 40 30.11 1.31 -12.93
C ASP A 40 31.34 0.49 -12.55
N THR A 41 31.90 -0.23 -13.53
CA THR A 41 33.03 -1.13 -13.31
C THR A 41 34.34 -0.37 -13.06
N GLU A 42 34.42 0.91 -13.44
CA GLU A 42 35.63 1.70 -13.27
C GLU A 42 35.75 2.26 -11.85
N ASP A 43 34.61 2.59 -11.25
CA ASP A 43 34.50 3.08 -9.86
C ASP A 43 34.07 1.97 -8.85
N ASP A 44 34.14 0.69 -9.26
CA ASP A 44 33.76 -0.50 -8.45
C ASP A 44 32.37 -0.41 -7.82
N TRP A 45 31.40 0.09 -8.60
CA TRP A 45 30.03 0.26 -8.16
C TRP A 45 29.11 -0.81 -8.78
N ASP A 46 28.51 -1.66 -7.93
CA ASP A 46 27.43 -2.57 -8.29
C ASP A 46 26.15 -2.19 -7.52
N GLY A 47 25.33 -1.35 -8.13
CA GLY A 47 24.07 -0.89 -7.57
C GLY A 47 23.07 -2.00 -7.22
N PRO A 48 22.77 -2.94 -8.12
CA PRO A 48 21.94 -4.10 -7.82
C PRO A 48 22.41 -4.89 -6.59
N ALA A 49 23.70 -5.25 -6.53
CA ALA A 49 24.26 -6.01 -5.42
C ALA A 49 24.24 -5.21 -4.11
N TYR A 50 24.58 -3.91 -4.18
CA TYR A 50 24.50 -3.00 -3.04
C TYR A 50 23.07 -2.94 -2.46
N CYS A 51 22.06 -2.73 -3.31
CA CYS A 51 20.68 -2.69 -2.86
C CYS A 51 20.23 -4.02 -2.23
N LEU A 52 20.64 -5.17 -2.78
CA LEU A 52 20.34 -6.47 -2.16
C LEU A 52 21.02 -6.63 -0.79
N ALA A 53 22.23 -6.13 -0.61
CA ALA A 53 22.93 -6.24 0.66
C ALA A 53 22.35 -5.29 1.73
N HIS A 54 21.95 -4.08 1.33
CA HIS A 54 21.69 -2.99 2.27
C HIS A 54 20.22 -2.58 2.42
N PHE A 55 19.33 -2.93 1.49
CA PHE A 55 17.93 -2.56 1.63
C PHE A 55 17.17 -3.57 2.49
N TYR A 56 16.19 -3.06 3.25
CA TYR A 56 15.19 -3.84 3.97
C TYR A 56 13.84 -3.76 3.24
N PRO A 57 13.65 -4.57 2.18
CA PRO A 57 12.39 -4.63 1.45
C PRO A 57 11.30 -5.27 2.29
N ILE A 58 10.11 -4.69 2.21
CA ILE A 58 8.88 -5.15 2.88
C ILE A 58 7.79 -5.34 1.83
N GLU A 59 6.85 -6.26 2.10
CA GLU A 59 5.76 -6.56 1.18
C GLU A 59 4.87 -5.30 1.02
N PHE A 60 4.74 -4.83 -0.22
CA PHE A 60 4.15 -3.52 -0.50
C PHE A 60 2.62 -3.53 -0.42
N MET A 61 2.01 -4.61 -0.88
CA MET A 61 0.57 -4.75 -1.00
C MET A 61 -0.09 -4.84 0.38
N GLU A 62 0.31 -5.81 1.18
CA GLU A 62 -0.12 -5.96 2.56
C GLU A 62 0.37 -4.79 3.43
N GLY A 63 1.55 -4.28 3.13
CA GLY A 63 2.17 -3.23 3.92
C GLY A 63 1.58 -1.83 3.79
N SER A 64 0.95 -1.53 2.64
CA SER A 64 0.49 -0.18 2.34
C SER A 64 -0.81 -0.08 1.53
N GLN A 65 -1.21 -1.15 0.84
CA GLN A 65 -2.40 -1.21 -0.01
C GLN A 65 -3.49 -2.13 0.55
N LEU A 66 -3.35 -2.61 1.80
CA LEU A 66 -4.16 -3.71 2.32
C LEU A 66 -5.67 -3.45 2.23
N ILE A 67 -6.13 -2.23 2.50
CA ILE A 67 -7.55 -1.89 2.35
C ILE A 67 -8.03 -2.06 0.90
N ASN A 68 -7.21 -1.68 -0.08
CA ASN A 68 -7.54 -1.83 -1.49
C ASN A 68 -7.57 -3.32 -1.87
N GLU A 69 -6.72 -4.16 -1.29
CA GLU A 69 -6.82 -5.62 -1.50
C GLU A 69 -8.10 -6.20 -0.89
N LEU A 70 -8.42 -5.82 0.35
CA LEU A 70 -9.59 -6.31 1.09
C LEU A 70 -10.93 -5.87 0.47
N THR A 71 -10.93 -4.77 -0.29
CA THR A 71 -12.11 -4.29 -1.02
C THR A 71 -12.01 -4.48 -2.53
N ALA A 72 -11.07 -5.30 -3.01
CA ALA A 72 -10.86 -5.56 -4.43
C ALA A 72 -10.79 -4.27 -5.28
N TRP A 73 -10.11 -3.25 -4.75
CA TRP A 73 -9.90 -1.94 -5.36
C TRP A 73 -11.19 -1.12 -5.56
N ASN A 74 -12.27 -1.49 -4.87
CA ASN A 74 -13.51 -0.73 -4.84
C ASN A 74 -13.45 0.35 -3.75
N GLY A 75 -13.18 1.58 -4.18
CA GLY A 75 -13.09 2.75 -3.29
C GLY A 75 -14.42 3.07 -2.60
N GLN A 76 -15.55 2.93 -3.30
CA GLN A 76 -16.87 3.19 -2.73
C GLN A 76 -17.20 2.17 -1.64
N GLU A 77 -16.91 0.90 -1.87
CA GLU A 77 -17.12 -0.13 -0.86
C GLU A 77 -16.28 0.10 0.40
N ALA A 78 -15.00 0.48 0.24
CA ALA A 78 -14.16 0.85 1.38
C ALA A 78 -14.74 2.03 2.16
N PHE A 79 -15.20 3.06 1.45
CA PHE A 79 -15.81 4.24 2.04
C PHE A 79 -17.10 3.90 2.80
N ASP A 80 -18.00 3.14 2.18
CA ASP A 80 -19.27 2.75 2.77
C ASP A 80 -19.04 1.93 4.04
N LEU A 81 -18.15 0.92 3.99
CA LEU A 81 -17.85 0.05 5.14
C LEU A 81 -17.22 0.83 6.29
N LEU A 82 -16.29 1.73 6.01
CA LEU A 82 -15.63 2.51 7.06
C LEU A 82 -16.51 3.64 7.61
N SER A 83 -17.50 4.09 6.84
CA SER A 83 -18.49 5.08 7.30
C SER A 83 -19.60 4.49 8.18
N LEU A 84 -19.69 3.15 8.29
CA LEU A 84 -20.72 2.52 9.12
C LEU A 84 -20.53 2.88 10.60
N PRO A 85 -21.63 3.13 11.33
CA PRO A 85 -21.59 3.14 12.78
C PRO A 85 -21.30 1.72 13.30
N MET A 86 -20.42 1.65 14.29
CA MET A 86 -20.21 0.44 15.08
C MET A 86 -21.49 0.09 15.85
N PRO A 87 -21.75 -1.20 16.14
CA PRO A 87 -22.90 -1.59 16.94
C PRO A 87 -22.83 -0.92 18.32
N LYS A 88 -23.99 -0.58 18.88
CA LYS A 88 -24.05 -0.12 20.27
C LYS A 88 -23.90 -1.30 21.22
N GLU A 89 -23.69 -1.00 22.49
CA GLU A 89 -23.66 -2.01 23.54
C GLU A 89 -24.96 -2.84 23.52
N GLY A 90 -24.82 -4.17 23.42
CA GLY A 90 -25.94 -5.11 23.35
C GLY A 90 -26.56 -5.30 21.95
N GLU A 91 -26.08 -4.60 20.92
CA GLU A 91 -26.51 -4.84 19.53
C GLU A 91 -25.62 -5.87 18.84
N GLU A 92 -26.25 -6.75 18.04
CA GLU A 92 -25.54 -7.72 17.21
C GLU A 92 -24.90 -7.04 15.98
N GLU A 93 -23.69 -7.45 15.61
CA GLU A 93 -23.04 -6.96 14.40
C GLU A 93 -23.73 -7.52 13.14
N SER A 94 -24.15 -6.61 12.25
CA SER A 94 -24.52 -6.97 10.89
C SER A 94 -23.31 -7.51 10.09
N ASN A 95 -23.56 -8.26 9.02
CA ASN A 95 -22.51 -8.75 8.11
C ASN A 95 -21.60 -7.63 7.58
N LYS A 96 -22.17 -6.44 7.32
CA LYS A 96 -21.38 -5.28 6.86
C LYS A 96 -20.48 -4.72 7.96
N GLN A 97 -20.98 -4.65 9.20
CA GLN A 97 -20.20 -4.23 10.37
C GLN A 97 -19.05 -5.21 10.64
N GLN A 98 -19.31 -6.52 10.63
CA GLN A 98 -18.25 -7.54 10.75
C GLN A 98 -17.16 -7.36 9.69
N ARG A 99 -17.56 -7.05 8.45
CA ARG A 99 -16.61 -6.75 7.36
C ARG A 99 -15.83 -5.46 7.60
N GLY A 100 -16.49 -4.40 8.06
CA GLY A 100 -15.85 -3.15 8.46
C GLY A 100 -14.81 -3.35 9.56
N ARG A 101 -15.18 -4.07 10.63
CA ARG A 101 -14.28 -4.48 11.71
C ARG A 101 -13.08 -5.25 11.19
N GLY A 102 -13.32 -6.28 10.37
CA GLY A 102 -12.24 -7.10 9.81
C GLY A 102 -11.24 -6.31 8.96
N ILE A 103 -11.69 -5.28 8.26
CA ILE A 103 -10.80 -4.35 7.53
C ILE A 103 -9.94 -3.54 8.51
N VAL A 104 -10.55 -2.93 9.53
CA VAL A 104 -9.82 -2.10 10.50
C VAL A 104 -8.79 -2.93 11.27
N GLU A 105 -9.20 -4.07 11.82
CA GLU A 105 -8.32 -5.00 12.54
C GLU A 105 -7.16 -5.46 11.65
N SER A 106 -7.44 -5.83 10.39
CA SER A 106 -6.39 -6.23 9.45
C SER A 106 -5.41 -5.09 9.16
N CYS A 107 -5.91 -3.88 8.93
CA CYS A 107 -5.04 -2.72 8.67
C CYS A 107 -4.15 -2.41 9.88
N LEU A 108 -4.70 -2.39 11.09
CA LEU A 108 -3.95 -2.06 12.30
C LEU A 108 -2.95 -3.16 12.72
N SER A 109 -3.23 -4.42 12.40
CA SER A 109 -2.37 -5.55 12.78
C SER A 109 -1.32 -5.93 11.75
N ARG A 110 -1.56 -5.70 10.46
CA ARG A 110 -0.72 -6.23 9.35
C ARG A 110 -0.10 -5.15 8.48
N SER A 111 -0.74 -4.00 8.33
CA SER A 111 -0.26 -2.91 7.46
C SER A 111 0.62 -1.94 8.24
N PHE A 112 1.82 -1.64 7.74
CA PHE A 112 2.74 -0.68 8.39
C PHE A 112 2.49 0.77 7.94
N GLY A 113 1.76 0.95 6.83
CA GLY A 113 1.41 2.26 6.30
C GLY A 113 0.01 2.24 5.70
N PHE A 114 -0.58 3.42 5.57
CA PHE A 114 -1.89 3.57 4.95
C PHE A 114 -1.78 4.48 3.72
N LYS A 115 -1.65 3.87 2.54
CA LYS A 115 -1.52 4.62 1.29
C LYS A 115 -2.90 4.88 0.70
N LEU A 116 -3.34 6.13 0.82
CA LEU A 116 -4.49 6.61 0.09
C LEU A 116 -4.11 6.87 -1.38
N ALA A 117 -4.71 6.08 -2.25
CA ALA A 117 -4.55 6.19 -3.70
C ALA A 117 -5.06 7.56 -4.19
N HIS A 118 -4.15 8.38 -4.73
CA HIS A 118 -4.44 9.66 -5.37
C HIS A 118 -3.55 9.82 -6.61
N GLY A 119 -3.84 10.79 -7.48
CA GLY A 119 -2.98 11.15 -8.62
C GLY A 119 -3.24 10.28 -9.85
N LEU A 120 -2.19 9.70 -10.45
CA LEU A 120 -2.29 9.00 -11.74
C LEU A 120 -3.28 7.83 -11.73
N ILE A 121 -3.44 7.16 -10.59
CA ILE A 121 -4.42 6.07 -10.44
C ILE A 121 -5.85 6.54 -10.71
N LEU A 122 -6.18 7.81 -10.44
CA LEU A 122 -7.50 8.39 -10.72
C LEU A 122 -7.82 8.45 -12.23
N ARG A 123 -6.79 8.40 -13.10
CA ARG A 123 -7.00 8.30 -14.55
C ARG A 123 -7.53 6.94 -14.99
N VAL A 124 -7.35 5.91 -14.17
CA VAL A 124 -7.74 4.52 -14.48
C VAL A 124 -8.84 4.01 -13.54
N ASN A 125 -8.85 4.46 -12.28
CA ASN A 125 -9.90 4.20 -11.31
C ASN A 125 -10.38 5.54 -10.71
N LYS A 126 -11.47 6.08 -11.26
CA LYS A 126 -11.98 7.40 -10.91
C LYS A 126 -12.47 7.52 -9.46
N VAL A 127 -12.85 6.40 -8.84
CA VAL A 127 -13.39 6.37 -7.48
C VAL A 127 -12.48 5.54 -6.60
N THR A 128 -11.57 6.23 -5.93
CA THR A 128 -10.69 5.63 -4.92
C THR A 128 -11.19 5.99 -3.53
N PHE A 129 -10.78 5.20 -2.53
CA PHE A 129 -11.09 5.54 -1.15
C PHE A 129 -10.51 6.90 -0.75
N GLY A 130 -9.28 7.20 -1.20
CA GLY A 130 -8.62 8.49 -0.97
C GLY A 130 -9.41 9.66 -1.53
N SER A 131 -9.83 9.58 -2.80
CA SER A 131 -10.65 10.63 -3.41
C SER A 131 -11.98 10.83 -2.68
N LEU A 132 -12.64 9.76 -2.23
CA LEU A 132 -13.90 9.88 -1.49
C LEU A 132 -13.71 10.55 -0.13
N TRP A 133 -12.66 10.24 0.62
CA TRP A 133 -12.33 10.96 1.86
C TRP A 133 -11.96 12.42 1.60
N GLN A 134 -11.26 12.71 0.51
CA GLN A 134 -10.96 14.08 0.10
C GLN A 134 -12.24 14.87 -0.21
N ASP A 135 -13.18 14.25 -0.91
CA ASP A 135 -14.45 14.87 -1.32
C ASP A 135 -15.47 14.95 -0.17
N ASN A 136 -15.23 14.23 0.94
CA ASN A 136 -16.08 14.22 2.14
C ASN A 136 -15.27 14.58 3.40
N PRO A 137 -14.84 15.84 3.56
CA PRO A 137 -14.04 16.25 4.71
C PRO A 137 -14.71 15.93 6.05
N GLY A 138 -13.96 15.33 6.97
CA GLY A 138 -14.45 14.97 8.30
C GLY A 138 -15.16 13.60 8.38
N SER A 139 -15.40 12.93 7.25
CA SER A 139 -15.99 11.59 7.22
C SER A 139 -15.13 10.53 7.94
N ASP A 140 -13.83 10.78 8.10
CA ASP A 140 -12.88 9.88 8.74
C ASP A 140 -12.71 10.08 10.26
N ILE A 141 -13.42 11.06 10.84
CA ILE A 141 -13.39 11.39 12.28
C ILE A 141 -14.77 11.35 12.94
N VAL A 142 -15.80 10.83 12.25
CA VAL A 142 -17.14 10.73 12.82
C VAL A 142 -17.14 9.75 14.01
N PRO A 143 -17.45 10.19 15.23
CA PRO A 143 -17.41 9.33 16.41
C PRO A 143 -18.28 8.08 16.26
N GLY A 144 -17.78 6.94 16.74
CA GLY A 144 -18.50 5.68 16.67
C GLY A 144 -18.49 4.99 15.31
N THR A 145 -17.74 5.49 14.31
CA THR A 145 -17.55 4.79 13.03
C THR A 145 -16.25 4.00 12.97
N TYR A 146 -16.17 3.04 12.05
CA TYR A 146 -14.94 2.29 11.78
C TYR A 146 -13.81 3.18 11.27
N ALA A 147 -14.10 4.21 10.49
CA ALA A 147 -13.11 5.18 10.04
C ALA A 147 -12.45 5.92 11.22
N ASN A 148 -13.25 6.37 12.18
CA ASN A 148 -12.74 7.01 13.39
C ASN A 148 -11.92 6.04 14.26
N TRP A 149 -12.34 4.77 14.37
CA TRP A 149 -11.53 3.75 15.05
C TRP A 149 -10.18 3.53 14.36
N LEU A 150 -10.18 3.36 13.04
CA LEU A 150 -8.94 3.21 12.26
C LEU A 150 -7.99 4.39 12.49
N ARG A 151 -8.51 5.62 12.43
CA ARG A 151 -7.72 6.84 12.64
C ARG A 151 -7.16 6.92 14.05
N HIS A 152 -7.96 6.57 15.07
CA HIS A 152 -7.49 6.49 16.45
C HIS A 152 -6.37 5.47 16.60
N GLY A 153 -6.52 4.27 16.03
CA GLY A 153 -5.50 3.21 16.09
C GLY A 153 -4.19 3.64 15.43
N ILE A 154 -4.26 4.25 14.24
CA ILE A 154 -3.08 4.77 13.53
C ILE A 154 -2.34 5.85 14.34
N ALA A 155 -3.08 6.72 15.05
CA ALA A 155 -2.48 7.83 15.79
C ALA A 155 -1.93 7.44 17.16
N ASN A 156 -2.48 6.40 17.80
CA ASN A 156 -2.21 6.10 19.21
C ASN A 156 -1.52 4.75 19.44
N TRP A 157 -1.53 3.84 18.46
CA TRP A 157 -0.97 2.50 18.61
C TRP A 157 0.28 2.31 17.76
N ASN A 158 1.16 1.45 18.25
CA ASN A 158 2.35 1.02 17.52
C ASN A 158 2.28 -0.48 17.27
N GLN A 159 2.87 -0.92 16.17
CA GLN A 159 3.01 -2.34 15.90
C GLN A 159 4.01 -2.97 16.87
N ASN A 160 3.69 -4.17 17.37
CA ASN A 160 4.58 -4.93 18.23
C ASN A 160 5.78 -5.52 17.48
N ASN A 161 5.66 -5.66 16.16
CA ASN A 161 6.66 -6.30 15.32
C ASN A 161 6.92 -5.45 14.08
N VAL A 162 8.17 -5.44 13.63
CA VAL A 162 8.52 -4.91 12.31
C VAL A 162 8.18 -5.97 11.26
N PRO A 163 7.56 -5.62 10.12
CA PRO A 163 7.30 -6.56 9.04
C PRO A 163 8.57 -7.29 8.60
N GLY A 164 8.44 -8.58 8.31
CA GLY A 164 9.54 -9.40 7.85
C GLY A 164 10.12 -8.91 6.52
N ARG A 165 11.43 -9.09 6.35
CA ARG A 165 12.12 -8.79 5.09
C ARG A 165 11.65 -9.73 3.98
N VAL A 166 11.34 -9.19 2.80
CA VAL A 166 11.07 -9.98 1.59
C VAL A 166 12.39 -10.28 0.87
N THR A 167 12.54 -11.48 0.32
CA THR A 167 13.69 -11.80 -0.53
C THR A 167 13.51 -11.14 -1.89
N LEU A 168 14.44 -10.27 -2.27
CA LEU A 168 14.46 -9.69 -3.61
C LEU A 168 15.36 -10.52 -4.53
N PRO A 169 14.94 -10.81 -5.76
CA PRO A 169 15.83 -11.37 -6.76
C PRO A 169 16.86 -10.30 -7.19
N LEU A 170 18.04 -10.75 -7.59
CA LEU A 170 19.00 -9.88 -8.28
C LEU A 170 18.40 -9.50 -9.65
N LEU A 171 18.19 -8.21 -9.86
CA LEU A 171 17.73 -7.67 -11.13
C LEU A 171 18.94 -7.23 -11.97
N PRO A 172 18.91 -7.43 -13.29
CA PRO A 172 19.97 -6.92 -14.16
C PRO A 172 20.02 -5.39 -14.13
N PRO A 173 21.20 -4.77 -14.27
CA PRO A 173 21.32 -3.33 -14.31
C PRO A 173 20.64 -2.77 -15.57
N THR A 174 20.05 -1.58 -15.42
CA THR A 174 19.47 -0.80 -16.53
C THR A 174 20.50 0.00 -17.31
N LYS A 175 21.63 0.35 -16.69
CA LYS A 175 22.77 1.03 -17.32
C LYS A 175 24.07 0.44 -16.80
N VAL A 176 25.04 0.26 -17.69
CA VAL A 176 26.41 -0.12 -17.36
C VAL A 176 27.35 0.95 -17.94
N GLY A 177 28.26 1.48 -17.12
CA GLY A 177 29.24 2.50 -17.50
C GLY A 177 29.29 3.67 -16.51
N ARG A 178 30.18 4.63 -16.79
CA ARG A 178 30.54 5.70 -15.85
C ARG A 178 29.35 6.47 -15.27
N LEU A 179 29.41 6.71 -13.96
CA LEU A 179 28.45 7.47 -13.16
C LEU A 179 28.45 8.97 -13.49
N LEU A 180 29.63 9.56 -13.72
CA LEU A 180 29.84 11.02 -13.82
C LEU A 180 30.44 11.49 -15.16
N ALA A 181 30.21 10.75 -16.25
CA ALA A 181 30.67 11.15 -17.59
C ALA A 181 29.75 12.17 -18.27
#